data_AF-A0A7K4MSM8-F1
#
_entry.id   AF-A0A7K4MSM8-F1
#
_cell.length_a   1.000
_cell.length_b   1.000
_cell.length_c   1.000
_cell.angle_alpha   90.00
_cell.angle_beta   90.00
_cell.angle_gamma   90.00
#
_symmetry.space_group_name_H-M   'P 1'
#
loop_
_entity.id
_entity.type
_entity.pdbx_description
1 polymer ?
#
loop_
_entity_poly.entity_id
_entity_poly.type
_entity_poly.pdbx_seq_one_letter_code
_entity_poly.pdbx_strand_id
1 'polypeptide(L)'
;MGIFSRKPAHCTICNKQITHKNKAKREWGVKSPLCSDCYLDKMQESYDASIIKKCISCGVKSKVTDLWEPRLQWDMEGLLCKKCFDEKELDFNKKRDFCSVCGSKLGFIRYNAKKHWKIKGHLCKNCWDNQKSQIDRK
;
A
#
# COMPACT_ATOMS: atom_id res chain seq x y z
N MET A 1 -34.42 30.02 43.97
CA MET A 1 -33.96 28.83 43.22
C MET A 1 -33.52 29.28 41.83
N GLY A 2 -32.22 29.54 41.63
CA GLY A 2 -31.69 30.11 40.38
C GLY A 2 -31.62 29.07 39.26
N ILE A 3 -32.44 29.26 38.23
CA ILE A 3 -32.49 28.41 37.04
C ILE A 3 -31.23 28.69 36.23
N PHE A 4 -30.39 27.68 36.06
CA PHE A 4 -29.07 27.72 35.44
C PHE A 4 -29.02 28.53 34.13
N SER A 5 -28.53 29.78 34.19
CA SER A 5 -28.13 30.55 33.01
C SER A 5 -26.80 30.01 32.47
N ARG A 6 -26.83 28.83 31.84
CA ARG A 6 -25.65 28.28 31.17
C ARG A 6 -25.30 29.19 29.99
N LYS A 7 -24.13 29.84 30.05
CA LYS A 7 -23.58 30.62 28.93
C LYS A 7 -23.65 29.81 27.63
N PRO A 8 -24.02 30.43 26.50
CA PRO A 8 -24.06 29.75 25.22
C PRO A 8 -22.67 29.21 24.91
N ALA A 9 -22.57 27.91 24.65
CA ALA A 9 -21.33 27.31 24.16
C ALA A 9 -21.35 27.36 22.64
N HIS A 10 -20.18 27.51 22.04
CA HIS A 10 -20.00 27.51 20.60
C HIS A 10 -19.14 26.32 20.19
N CYS A 11 -19.47 25.69 19.07
CA CYS A 11 -18.64 24.64 18.51
C CYS A 11 -17.30 25.21 18.06
N THR A 12 -16.18 24.58 18.43
CA THR A 12 -14.85 25.08 18.07
C THR A 12 -14.52 24.96 16.57
N ILE A 13 -15.26 24.16 15.80
CA ILE A 13 -15.05 23.98 14.35
C ILE A 13 -15.91 24.95 13.54
N CYS A 14 -17.22 24.94 13.76
CA CYS A 14 -18.17 25.72 12.95
C CYS A 14 -18.72 26.98 13.65
N ASN A 15 -18.31 27.26 14.90
CA ASN A 15 -18.77 28.38 15.73
C ASN A 15 -20.29 28.46 15.99
N LYS A 16 -21.07 27.47 15.55
CA LYS A 16 -22.50 27.37 15.85
C LYS A 16 -22.72 27.32 17.36
N GLN A 17 -23.74 28.03 17.83
CA GLN A 17 -24.20 27.94 19.21
C GLN A 17 -24.78 26.55 19.48
N ILE A 18 -24.36 25.92 20.57
CA ILE A 18 -24.70 24.54 20.91
C ILE A 18 -25.29 24.44 22.31
N THR A 19 -26.33 23.63 22.43
CA THR A 19 -26.97 23.25 23.70
C THR A 19 -26.31 22.00 24.29
N HIS A 20 -26.01 21.01 23.45
CA HIS A 20 -25.27 19.80 23.80
C HIS A 20 -23.79 19.93 23.41
N LYS A 21 -22.89 19.59 24.35
CA LYS A 21 -21.44 19.73 24.18
C LYS A 21 -20.81 18.35 24.01
N ASN A 22 -20.40 18.01 22.79
CA ASN A 22 -19.63 16.79 22.55
C ASN A 22 -18.14 17.05 22.80
N LYS A 23 -17.49 16.13 23.52
CA LYS A 23 -16.06 16.19 23.81
C LYS A 23 -15.30 15.47 22.70
N ALA A 24 -14.40 16.17 22.02
CA ALA A 24 -13.50 15.57 21.04
C ALA A 24 -12.61 14.52 21.71
N LYS A 25 -12.33 13.42 21.00
CA LYS A 25 -11.36 12.42 21.46
C LYS A 25 -9.94 12.97 21.39
N ARG A 26 -9.04 12.48 22.24
CA ARG A 26 -7.67 13.03 22.36
C ARG A 26 -6.87 12.83 21.07
N GLU A 27 -7.07 11.69 20.42
CA GLU A 27 -6.42 11.28 19.17
C GLU A 27 -6.78 12.17 17.97
N TRP A 28 -7.90 12.90 18.02
CA TRP A 28 -8.33 13.76 16.91
C TRP A 28 -7.57 15.09 16.85
N GLY A 29 -6.89 15.50 17.93
CA GLY A 29 -6.14 16.76 17.98
C GLY A 29 -7.02 18.03 17.89
N VAL A 30 -8.35 17.91 18.07
CA VAL A 30 -9.30 19.03 17.97
C VAL A 30 -9.73 19.51 19.36
N LYS A 31 -9.86 20.84 19.51
CA LYS A 31 -10.35 21.47 20.74
C LYS A 31 -11.86 21.27 20.92
N SER A 32 -12.28 20.87 22.11
CA SER A 32 -13.69 20.79 22.52
C SER A 32 -14.24 22.18 22.92
N PRO A 33 -15.57 22.42 22.86
CA PRO A 33 -16.66 21.50 22.55
C PRO A 33 -17.04 21.47 21.06
N LEU A 34 -17.56 20.33 20.58
CA LEU A 34 -18.08 20.16 19.22
C LEU A 34 -19.61 20.08 19.21
N CYS A 35 -20.24 20.55 18.12
CA CYS A 35 -21.65 20.23 17.84
C CYS A 35 -21.77 18.76 17.41
N SER A 36 -23.00 18.24 17.30
CA SER A 36 -23.26 16.87 16.85
C SER A 36 -22.70 16.60 15.45
N ASP A 37 -22.98 17.48 14.49
CA ASP A 37 -22.52 17.31 13.10
C ASP A 37 -20.99 17.25 13.03
N CYS A 38 -20.30 18.26 13.58
CA CYS A 38 -18.84 18.32 13.58
C CYS A 38 -18.18 17.18 14.37
N TYR A 39 -18.87 16.61 15.36
CA TYR A 39 -18.38 15.44 16.08
C TYR A 39 -18.49 14.18 15.21
N LEU A 40 -19.60 13.99 14.50
CA LEU A 40 -19.80 12.88 13.57
C LEU A 40 -18.83 12.95 12.39
N ASP A 41 -18.62 14.14 11.83
CA ASP A 41 -17.65 14.35 10.75
C ASP A 41 -16.24 13.95 11.17
N LYS A 42 -15.79 14.39 12.36
CA LYS A 42 -14.47 14.03 12.89
C LYS A 42 -14.34 12.54 13.22
N MET A 43 -15.42 11.94 13.72
CA MET A 43 -15.47 10.50 13.93
C MET A 43 -15.28 9.75 12.61
N GLN A 44 -16.03 10.12 11.57
CA GLN A 44 -15.95 9.53 10.25
C GLN A 44 -14.55 9.71 9.63
N GLU A 45 -13.99 10.92 9.68
CA GLU A 45 -12.63 11.18 9.20
C GLU A 45 -11.58 10.30 9.90
N SER A 46 -11.70 10.14 11.22
CA SER A 46 -10.76 9.31 11.99
C SER A 46 -10.90 7.81 11.67
N TYR A 47 -12.13 7.36 11.41
CA TYR A 47 -12.42 5.99 11.01
C TYR A 47 -11.92 5.72 9.59
N ASP A 48 -12.18 6.64 8.65
CA ASP A 48 -11.71 6.55 7.27
C ASP A 48 -10.18 6.62 7.19
N ALA A 49 -9.52 7.44 8.01
CA ALA A 49 -8.07 7.46 8.10
C ALA A 49 -7.49 6.12 8.61
N SER A 50 -8.22 5.39 9.46
CA SER A 50 -7.79 4.08 9.95
C SER A 50 -7.95 2.98 8.89
N ILE A 51 -8.91 3.14 7.98
CA ILE A 51 -9.27 2.13 6.96
C ILE A 51 -8.64 2.42 5.59
N ILE A 52 -8.29 3.67 5.31
CA ILE A 52 -7.69 4.06 4.03
C ILE A 52 -6.17 3.98 4.15
N LYS A 53 -5.58 3.04 3.41
CA LYS A 53 -4.12 2.93 3.26
C LYS A 53 -3.70 3.33 1.84
N LYS A 54 -2.41 3.62 1.68
CA LYS A 54 -1.81 3.94 0.37
C LYS A 54 -1.21 2.68 -0.24
N CYS A 55 -1.38 2.53 -1.55
CA CYS A 55 -0.61 1.57 -2.33
C CYS A 55 0.89 1.93 -2.27
N ILE A 56 1.75 0.97 -1.95
CA ILE A 56 3.20 1.19 -1.86
C ILE A 56 3.85 1.49 -3.23
N SER A 57 3.25 1.00 -4.32
CA SER A 57 3.80 1.18 -5.67
C SER A 57 3.41 2.52 -6.29
N CYS A 58 2.12 2.88 -6.26
CA CYS A 58 1.60 4.08 -6.95
C CYS A 58 1.07 5.17 -6.02
N GLY A 59 0.99 4.93 -4.70
CA GLY A 59 0.53 5.92 -3.72
C GLY A 59 -0.97 6.17 -3.68
N VAL A 60 -1.78 5.49 -4.51
CA VAL A 60 -3.25 5.65 -4.49
C VAL A 60 -3.81 5.29 -3.11
N LYS A 61 -4.68 6.15 -2.58
CA LYS A 61 -5.41 5.94 -1.33
C LYS A 61 -6.69 5.17 -1.64
N SER A 62 -6.88 4.01 -1.03
CA SER A 62 -8.12 3.25 -1.11
C SER A 62 -8.38 2.56 0.22
N LYS A 63 -9.60 2.03 0.40
CA LYS A 63 -9.92 1.21 1.56
C LYS A 63 -8.98 -0.01 1.59
N VAL A 64 -8.57 -0.42 2.78
CA VAL A 64 -7.70 -1.58 3.00
C VAL A 64 -8.29 -2.85 2.39
N THR A 65 -9.63 -2.98 2.39
CA THR A 65 -10.33 -4.11 1.74
C THR A 65 -10.12 -4.21 0.23
N ASP A 66 -9.82 -3.08 -0.42
CA ASP A 66 -9.61 -3.01 -1.87
C ASP A 66 -8.11 -3.10 -2.24
N LEU A 67 -7.25 -3.20 -1.24
CA LEU A 67 -5.82 -3.38 -1.39
C LEU A 67 -5.44 -4.85 -1.20
N TRP A 68 -4.36 -5.24 -1.85
CA TRP A 68 -3.86 -6.60 -1.94
C TRP A 68 -2.50 -6.69 -1.26
N GLU A 69 -2.31 -7.76 -0.50
CA GLU A 69 -1.02 -8.08 0.10
C GLU A 69 -0.06 -8.63 -0.97
N PRO A 70 1.19 -8.12 -1.04
CA PRO A 70 2.22 -8.67 -1.91
C PRO A 70 2.46 -10.16 -1.63
N ARG A 71 2.86 -10.91 -2.67
CA ARG A 71 3.31 -12.29 -2.49
C ARG A 71 4.59 -12.31 -1.65
N LEU A 72 4.74 -13.29 -0.75
CA LEU A 72 5.95 -13.48 0.07
C LEU A 72 7.24 -13.50 -0.77
N GLN A 73 7.16 -14.06 -1.98
CA GLN A 73 8.28 -14.18 -2.93
C GLN A 73 8.82 -12.84 -3.44
N TRP A 74 8.08 -11.74 -3.27
CA TRP A 74 8.45 -10.42 -3.78
C TRP A 74 9.24 -9.58 -2.79
N ASP A 75 9.40 -10.04 -1.55
CA ASP A 75 10.15 -9.34 -0.49
C ASP A 75 9.72 -7.87 -0.36
N MET A 76 8.41 -7.66 -0.27
CA MET A 76 7.79 -6.34 -0.11
C MET A 76 6.89 -6.31 1.11
N GLU A 77 7.05 -5.26 1.90
CA GLU A 77 6.16 -4.97 3.02
C GLU A 77 5.21 -3.84 2.63
N GLY A 78 3.90 -4.05 2.77
CA GLY A 78 2.89 -3.04 2.50
C GLY A 78 1.69 -3.59 1.73
N LEU A 79 0.89 -2.69 1.17
CA LEU A 79 -0.32 -3.02 0.43
C LEU A 79 -0.24 -2.47 -1.00
N LEU A 80 -0.81 -3.20 -1.96
CA LEU A 80 -0.84 -2.84 -3.37
C LEU A 80 -2.29 -2.63 -3.83
N CYS A 81 -2.54 -1.66 -4.70
CA CYS A 81 -3.82 -1.65 -5.40
C CYS A 81 -3.86 -2.78 -6.42
N LYS A 82 -5.07 -3.26 -6.77
CA LYS A 82 -5.26 -4.37 -7.71
C LYS A 82 -4.45 -4.21 -9.00
N LYS A 83 -4.46 -3.01 -9.61
CA LYS A 83 -3.69 -2.71 -10.82
C LYS A 83 -2.19 -2.97 -10.65
N CYS A 84 -1.59 -2.44 -9.58
CA CYS A 84 -0.15 -2.64 -9.32
C CYS A 84 0.17 -4.09 -8.95
N PHE A 85 -0.75 -4.79 -8.28
CA PHE A 85 -0.59 -6.21 -8.00
C PHE A 85 -0.56 -7.02 -9.30
N ASP A 86 -1.56 -6.83 -10.18
CA ASP A 86 -1.69 -7.56 -11.45
C ASP A 86 -0.49 -7.28 -12.37
N GLU A 87 -0.07 -6.03 -12.50
CA GLU A 87 1.13 -5.65 -13.28
C GLU A 87 2.39 -6.35 -12.75
N LYS A 88 2.55 -6.38 -11.44
CA LYS A 88 3.71 -7.01 -10.80
C LYS A 88 3.67 -8.54 -10.92
N GLU A 89 2.49 -9.14 -10.83
CA GLU A 89 2.29 -10.57 -11.04
C GLU A 89 2.60 -10.98 -12.48
N LEU A 90 2.20 -10.15 -13.46
CA LEU A 90 2.56 -10.35 -14.86
C LEU A 90 4.07 -10.25 -15.10
N ASP A 91 4.74 -9.24 -14.54
CA ASP A 91 6.21 -9.10 -14.65
C ASP A 91 6.94 -10.29 -13.99
N PHE A 92 6.48 -10.72 -12.81
CA PHE A 92 7.06 -11.86 -12.11
C PHE A 92 6.88 -13.15 -12.91
N ASN A 93 5.68 -13.41 -13.43
CA ASN A 93 5.40 -14.58 -14.26
C ASN A 93 6.24 -14.56 -15.55
N LYS A 94 6.44 -13.38 -16.18
CA LYS A 94 7.33 -13.27 -17.34
C LYS A 94 8.77 -13.65 -16.99
N LYS A 95 9.31 -13.15 -15.88
CA LYS A 95 10.67 -13.50 -15.42
C LYS A 95 10.81 -14.97 -15.03
N ARG A 96 9.73 -15.58 -14.55
CA ARG A 96 9.67 -16.99 -14.18
C ARG A 96 9.63 -17.92 -15.41
N ASP A 97 8.84 -17.54 -16.41
CA ASP A 97 8.47 -18.42 -17.52
C ASP A 97 9.31 -18.19 -18.79
N PHE A 98 10.08 -17.10 -18.87
CA PHE A 98 10.91 -16.79 -20.05
C PHE A 98 12.38 -16.61 -19.69
N CYS A 99 13.24 -16.92 -20.66
CA CYS A 99 14.68 -16.73 -20.52
C CYS A 99 14.99 -15.23 -20.45
N SER A 100 15.78 -14.83 -19.46
CA SER A 100 16.14 -13.42 -19.21
C SER A 100 17.07 -12.82 -20.27
N VAL A 101 17.66 -13.65 -21.14
CA VAL A 101 18.59 -13.22 -22.20
C VAL A 101 17.93 -13.26 -23.57
N CYS A 102 17.37 -14.40 -23.98
CA CYS A 102 16.80 -14.56 -25.32
C CYS A 102 15.27 -14.47 -25.39
N GLY A 103 14.57 -14.38 -24.25
CA GLY A 103 13.11 -14.31 -24.21
C GLY A 103 12.40 -15.61 -24.60
N SER A 104 13.10 -16.73 -24.79
CA SER A 104 12.48 -18.02 -25.09
C SER A 104 11.69 -18.54 -23.89
N LYS A 105 10.51 -19.15 -24.13
CA LYS A 105 9.73 -19.81 -23.07
C LYS A 105 10.55 -20.94 -22.44
N LEU A 106 10.67 -20.92 -21.11
CA LEU A 106 11.40 -21.91 -20.33
C LEU A 106 10.51 -23.13 -20.07
N GLY A 107 11.08 -24.32 -20.24
CA GLY A 107 10.43 -25.58 -19.87
C GLY A 107 10.60 -25.90 -18.38
N PHE A 108 10.51 -27.18 -18.06
CA PHE A 108 10.75 -27.71 -16.70
C PHE A 108 12.18 -27.45 -16.21
N ILE A 109 13.17 -27.55 -17.11
CA ILE A 109 14.57 -27.31 -16.77
C ILE A 109 14.88 -25.82 -16.93
N ARG A 110 15.26 -25.19 -15.82
CA ARG A 110 15.59 -23.77 -15.74
C ARG A 110 16.95 -23.62 -15.08
N TYR A 111 17.78 -22.74 -15.61
CA TYR A 111 19.10 -22.49 -15.07
C TYR A 111 19.14 -21.12 -14.39
N ASN A 112 19.72 -21.06 -13.19
CA ASN A 112 19.96 -19.80 -12.51
C ASN A 112 21.28 -19.21 -12.99
N ALA A 113 21.29 -17.90 -13.26
CA ALA A 113 22.52 -17.17 -13.49
C ALA A 113 23.41 -17.24 -12.23
N LYS A 114 24.73 -17.39 -12.42
CA LYS A 114 25.67 -17.32 -11.29
C LYS A 114 25.70 -15.91 -10.72
N LYS A 115 25.95 -15.76 -9.41
CA LYS A 115 25.93 -14.45 -8.72
C LYS A 115 26.83 -13.39 -9.39
N HIS A 116 28.00 -13.78 -9.91
CA HIS A 116 28.94 -12.86 -10.56
C HIS A 116 28.54 -12.44 -11.98
N TRP A 117 27.54 -13.09 -12.59
CA TRP A 117 27.10 -12.76 -13.96
C TRP A 117 26.23 -11.50 -14.01
N LYS A 118 25.75 -11.00 -12.86
CA LYS A 118 24.88 -9.82 -12.75
C LYS A 118 23.56 -9.91 -13.56
N ILE A 119 23.19 -11.10 -14.03
CA ILE A 119 21.91 -11.36 -14.72
C ILE A 119 20.87 -11.74 -13.66
N LYS A 120 19.73 -11.05 -13.65
CA LYS A 120 18.59 -11.37 -12.79
C LYS A 120 17.57 -12.20 -13.56
N GLY A 121 17.16 -13.34 -13.00
CA GLY A 121 16.14 -14.23 -13.55
C GLY A 121 16.69 -15.57 -14.04
N HIS A 122 15.83 -16.34 -14.71
CA HIS A 122 16.17 -17.69 -15.20
C HIS A 122 16.69 -17.66 -16.64
N LEU A 123 17.50 -18.66 -16.98
CA LEU A 123 18.13 -18.86 -18.27
C LEU A 123 17.72 -20.21 -18.87
N CYS A 124 17.63 -20.25 -20.20
CA CYS A 124 17.57 -21.52 -20.93
C CYS A 124 18.99 -22.14 -20.98
N LYS A 125 19.05 -23.44 -21.30
CA LYS A 125 20.31 -24.17 -21.39
C LYS A 125 21.34 -23.47 -22.29
N ASN A 126 20.92 -23.10 -23.50
CA ASN A 126 21.79 -22.47 -24.50
C ASN A 126 22.37 -21.14 -24.01
N CYS A 127 21.54 -20.28 -23.39
CA CYS A 127 22.02 -19.00 -22.87
C CYS A 127 22.96 -19.20 -21.68
N TRP A 128 22.71 -20.21 -20.84
CA TRP A 128 23.58 -20.52 -19.71
C TRP A 128 24.94 -21.04 -20.16
N ASP A 129 24.97 -21.98 -21.12
CA ASP A 129 26.20 -22.55 -21.67
C ASP A 129 27.02 -21.48 -22.41
N ASN A 130 26.36 -20.63 -23.21
CA ASN A 130 27.01 -19.52 -23.89
C ASN A 130 27.63 -18.53 -22.88
N GLN A 131 26.88 -18.13 -21.85
CA GLN A 131 27.39 -17.20 -20.83
C GLN A 131 28.59 -17.78 -20.09
N LYS A 132 28.55 -19.08 -19.77
CA LYS A 132 29.66 -19.79 -19.13
C LYS A 132 30.91 -19.77 -20.02
N SER A 133 30.76 -20.13 -21.30
CA SER A 133 31.89 -20.17 -22.24
C SER A 133 32.54 -18.81 -22.49
N GLN A 134 31.78 -17.71 -22.47
CA GLN A 134 32.33 -16.36 -22.63
C GLN A 134 33.16 -15.92 -21.42
N ILE A 135 32.80 -16.38 -20.23
CA ILE A 135 33.50 -16.02 -18.99
C ILE A 135 34.71 -16.90 -18.79
N ASP A 136 34.62 -18.20 -19.12
CA ASP A 136 35.75 -19.13 -19.03
C ASP A 136 36.87 -18.84 -20.06
N ARG A 137 36.58 -18.02 -21.10
CA ARG A 137 37.54 -17.57 -22.12
C ARG A 137 38.21 -16.22 -21.81
N LYS A 138 37.78 -15.52 -20.76
CA LYS A 138 38.34 -14.25 -20.31
C LYS A 138 39.24 -14.46 -19.10
#